data_AF-A0A538DDP2-F1
#
_entry.id   AF-A0A538DDP2-F1
#
_cell.length_a   1.000
_cell.length_b   1.000
_cell.length_c   1.000
_cell.angle_alpha   90.00
_cell.angle_beta   90.00
_cell.angle_gamma   90.00
#
_symmetry.space_group_name_H-M   'P 1'
#
loop_
_entity.id
_entity.type
_entity.pdbx_description
1 polymer ?
#
loop_
_entity_poly.entity_id
_entity_poly.type
_entity_poly.pdbx_seq_one_letter_code
_entity_poly.pdbx_strand_id
1 'polypeptide(L)' 'MHPDAREELLEFLRRVKCEARAEGDGAVLVEVPGAPGEEQARLEIDLYLKAWQASHPDIEAHLI' A
#
# COMPACT_ATOMS: atom_id res chain seq x y z
N MET A 1 -11.68 8.13 0.60
CA MET A 1 -11.04 7.28 -0.42
C MET A 1 -12.09 6.91 -1.44
N HIS A 2 -11.89 7.24 -2.73
CA HIS A 2 -12.74 6.71 -3.79
C HIS A 2 -12.69 5.17 -3.71
N PRO A 3 -13.81 4.43 -3.78
CA PRO A 3 -13.81 2.96 -3.71
C PRO A 3 -12.81 2.35 -4.70
N ASP A 4 -12.75 2.91 -5.89
CA ASP A 4 -11.88 2.50 -7.00
C ASP A 4 -10.39 2.62 -6.63
N ALA A 5 -10.00 3.71 -5.96
CA ALA A 5 -8.62 3.96 -5.57
C ALA A 5 -8.07 2.93 -4.58
N ARG A 6 -8.93 2.45 -3.67
CA ARG A 6 -8.55 1.42 -2.70
C ARG A 6 -8.28 0.09 -3.38
N GLU A 7 -9.14 -0.26 -4.34
CA GLU A 7 -8.98 -1.50 -5.11
C GLU A 7 -7.74 -1.42 -6.00
N GLU A 8 -7.49 -0.28 -6.66
CA GLU A 8 -6.28 -0.05 -7.44
C GLU A 8 -5.00 -0.14 -6.59
N LEU A 9 -5.00 0.40 -5.36
CA LEU A 9 -3.88 0.27 -4.43
C LEU A 9 -3.65 -1.19 -4.01
N LEU A 10 -4.72 -1.93 -3.71
CA LEU A 10 -4.63 -3.37 -3.39
C LEU A 10 -4.04 -4.17 -4.56
N GLU A 11 -4.48 -3.90 -5.78
CA GLU A 11 -3.93 -4.54 -6.98
C GLU A 11 -2.46 -4.21 -7.19
N PHE A 12 -2.09 -2.93 -7.02
CA PHE A 12 -0.73 -2.48 -7.14
C PHE A 12 0.19 -3.21 -6.14
N LEU A 13 -0.19 -3.24 -4.86
CA LEU A 13 0.59 -3.91 -3.80
C LEU A 13 0.77 -5.41 -4.07
N ARG A 14 -0.27 -6.09 -4.60
CA ARG A 14 -0.17 -7.50 -5.00
C ARG A 14 0.78 -7.72 -6.18
N ARG A 15 0.84 -6.78 -7.14
CA ARG A 15 1.77 -6.85 -8.29
C ARG A 15 3.22 -6.76 -7.85
N VAL A 16 3.51 -5.95 -6.83
CA VAL A 16 4.84 -5.83 -6.21
C VAL A 16 5.11 -6.91 -5.15
N LYS A 17 4.30 -7.98 -5.12
CA LYS A 17 4.48 -9.18 -4.26
C LYS A 17 4.20 -8.97 -2.77
N CYS A 18 3.57 -7.87 -2.38
CA CYS A 18 3.01 -7.73 -1.04
C CYS A 18 1.68 -8.50 -0.91
N GLU A 19 1.37 -8.95 0.30
CA GLU A 19 0.05 -9.44 0.62
C GLU A 19 -0.79 -8.28 1.15
N ALA A 20 -1.80 -7.86 0.39
CA ALA A 20 -2.60 -6.69 0.72
C ALA A 20 -4.08 -7.04 0.80
N ARG A 21 -4.72 -6.60 1.90
CA ARG A 21 -6.16 -6.78 2.12
C ARG A 21 -6.82 -5.51 2.67
N ALA A 22 -8.03 -5.31 2.18
CA ALA A 22 -8.98 -4.33 2.66
C ALA A 22 -9.26 -4.52 4.17
N GLU A 23 -9.09 -3.47 4.97
CA GLU A 23 -9.55 -3.40 6.35
C GLU A 23 -10.63 -2.31 6.51
N GLY A 24 -11.32 -2.26 7.65
CA GLY A 24 -12.34 -1.24 7.94
C GLY A 24 -11.84 0.20 7.77
N ASP A 25 -12.77 1.15 7.67
CA ASP A 25 -12.49 2.59 7.63
C ASP A 25 -11.56 3.08 6.51
N GLY A 26 -11.47 2.32 5.41
CA GLY A 26 -10.62 2.67 4.27
C GLY A 26 -9.15 2.32 4.47
N ALA A 27 -8.81 1.59 5.54
CA ALA A 27 -7.47 1.07 5.74
C ALA A 27 -7.16 -0.12 4.80
N VAL A 28 -5.87 -0.33 4.60
CA VAL A 28 -5.32 -1.48 3.89
C VAL A 28 -4.25 -2.10 4.79
N LEU A 29 -4.43 -3.36 5.15
CA LEU A 29 -3.40 -4.12 5.83
C LEU A 29 -2.45 -4.71 4.80
N VAL A 30 -1.14 -4.55 5.03
CA VAL A 30 -0.10 -5.01 4.13
C VAL A 30 0.94 -5.83 4.87
N GLU A 31 1.23 -7.01 4.36
CA GLU A 31 2.37 -7.83 4.77
C GLU A 31 3.40 -7.83 3.63
N VAL A 32 4.68 -7.73 3.96
CA VAL A 32 5.81 -7.74 3.01
C VAL A 32 6.56 -9.06 3.18
N PRO A 33 6.30 -10.07 2.35
CA PRO A 33 6.98 -11.35 2.45
C PRO A 33 8.49 -11.19 2.23
N GLY A 34 9.29 -11.74 3.15
CA GLY A 34 10.74 -11.71 3.04
C GLY A 34 11.40 -10.43 3.58
N ALA A 35 10.63 -9.48 4.10
CA ALA A 35 11.22 -8.37 4.85
C ALA A 35 11.95 -8.88 6.10
N PRO A 36 13.23 -8.51 6.34
CA PRO A 36 14.01 -8.92 7.51
C PRO A 36 13.46 -8.46 8.86
N GLY A 37 12.54 -7.49 8.86
CA GLY A 37 11.93 -6.91 10.04
C GLY A 37 10.96 -5.78 9.70
N GLU A 38 10.28 -5.27 10.73
CA GLU A 38 9.21 -4.27 10.59
C GLU A 38 9.71 -2.94 9.99
N GLU A 39 10.92 -2.48 10.37
CA GLU A 39 11.50 -1.25 9.82
C GLU A 39 11.74 -1.36 8.31
N GLN A 40 12.27 -2.50 7.85
CA GLN A 40 12.51 -2.73 6.43
C GLN A 40 11.20 -2.86 5.65
N ALA A 41 10.20 -3.55 6.21
CA ALA A 41 8.87 -3.62 5.63
C ALA A 41 8.24 -2.22 5.50
N ARG A 42 8.33 -1.38 6.54
CA ARG A 42 7.83 0.00 6.50
C ARG A 42 8.49 0.84 5.42
N LEU A 43 9.82 0.76 5.29
CA LEU A 43 10.56 1.49 4.27
C LEU A 43 10.12 1.06 2.85
N GLU A 44 9.95 -0.23 2.63
CA GLU A 44 9.52 -0.77 1.35
C GLU A 44 8.10 -0.32 0.98
N ILE A 45 7.16 -0.37 1.93
CA ILE A 45 5.80 0.12 1.72
C ILE A 45 5.77 1.64 1.49
N ASP A 46 6.56 2.42 2.21
CA ASP A 46 6.66 3.88 1.99
C ASP A 46 7.12 4.20 0.55
N LEU A 47 8.10 3.45 0.02
CA LEU A 47 8.56 3.60 -1.36
C LEU A 47 7.46 3.23 -2.37
N TYR A 48 6.75 2.13 -2.14
CA TYR A 48 5.65 1.69 -3.00
C TYR A 48 4.48 2.67 -2.98
N LEU A 49 4.11 3.20 -1.81
CA LEU A 49 3.07 4.22 -1.69
C LEU A 49 3.45 5.48 -2.46
N LYS A 50 4.68 5.98 -2.30
CA LYS A 50 5.16 7.15 -3.06
C LYS A 50 5.12 6.91 -4.57
N ALA A 51 5.52 5.73 -5.04
CA ALA A 51 5.46 5.38 -6.44
C ALA A 51 4.02 5.34 -6.98
N TRP A 52 3.09 4.76 -6.21
CA TRP A 52 1.69 4.70 -6.59
C TRP A 52 1.04 6.09 -6.60
N GLN A 53 1.30 6.92 -5.58
CA GLN A 53 0.77 8.28 -5.48
C GLN A 53 1.28 9.20 -6.60
N ALA A 54 2.49 8.97 -7.12
CA ALA A 54 2.99 9.71 -8.29
C ALA A 54 2.10 9.53 -9.54
N SER A 55 1.36 8.42 -9.64
CA SER A 55 0.34 8.18 -10.68
C SER A 55 -1.09 8.56 -10.29
N HIS A 56 -1.33 8.90 -9.02
CA HIS A 56 -2.63 9.26 -8.46
C HIS A 56 -2.52 10.56 -7.62
N PRO A 57 -2.25 11.72 -8.26
CA PRO A 57 -1.88 12.95 -7.55
C PRO A 57 -2.99 13.50 -6.65
N ASP A 58 -4.25 13.14 -6.91
CA ASP A 58 -5.40 13.57 -6.12
C ASP A 58 -5.67 12.67 -4.91
N ILE A 59 -4.81 11.67 -4.65
CA ILE A 59 -5.02 10.65 -3.62
C ILE A 59 -3.89 10.67 -2.59
N GLU A 60 -4.29 10.93 -1.35
CA GLU A 60 -3.41 10.84 -0.19
C GLU A 60 -3.54 9.48 0.48
N ALA A 61 -2.41 8.77 0.61
CA ALA A 61 -2.27 7.52 1.35
C ALA A 61 -1.02 7.62 2.24
N HIS A 62 -1.15 7.21 3.50
CA HIS A 62 -0.07 7.26 4.48
C HIS A 62 -0.06 5.99 5.34
N LEU A 63 1.14 5.64 5.80
CA LEU A 63 1.34 4.60 6.82
C LEU A 63 0.82 5.09 8.18
N ILE A 64 0.24 4.17 8.95
CA ILE A 64 -0.31 4.41 10.30
C ILE A 64 0.52 3.63 11.33
#